data_AF-A0A951ANK1-F1
#
_entry.id   AF-A0A951ANK1-F1
#
_cell.length_a   1.000
_cell.length_b   1.000
_cell.length_c   1.000
_cell.angle_alpha   90.00
_cell.angle_beta   90.00
_cell.angle_gamma   90.00
#
_symmetry.space_group_name_H-M   'P 1'
#
loop_
_entity.id
_entity.type
_entity.pdbx_description
1 polymer ?
#
loop_
_entity_poly.entity_id
_entity_poly.type
_entity_poly.pdbx_seq_one_letter_code
_entity_poly.pdbx_strand_id
1 'polypeptide(L)'
;MPVDNLLSNWAYMVMSALAWNLKSWYGLLMPNRQRGLELVAMEFRRFLHAIVLLPAQIVRSGRRIIYRLMGYNSWLKDFFACWENLRRMAPA
;
A
#
# COMPACT_ATOMS: atom_id res chain seq x y z
N MET A 1 7.94 16.35 11.83
CA MET A 1 8.99 17.38 11.80
C MET A 1 8.41 18.61 11.11
N PRO A 2 8.67 19.83 11.60
CA PRO A 2 8.28 21.04 10.87
C PRO A 2 9.10 21.16 9.57
N VAL A 3 8.43 21.55 8.49
CA VAL A 3 8.93 21.83 7.14
C VAL A 3 9.12 23.35 6.99
N ASP A 4 9.77 23.76 5.89
CA ASP A 4 10.28 25.11 5.57
C ASP A 4 9.42 26.31 6.00
N ASN A 5 8.10 26.29 5.75
CA ASN A 5 7.18 27.37 6.11
C ASN A 5 5.78 26.84 6.50
N LEU A 6 4.89 27.74 6.95
CA LEU A 6 3.52 27.37 7.37
C LEU A 6 2.73 26.66 6.25
N LEU A 7 2.84 27.11 5.00
CA LEU A 7 2.17 26.48 3.87
C LEU A 7 2.71 25.06 3.63
N SER A 8 4.03 24.88 3.68
CA SER A 8 4.70 23.58 3.58
C SER A 8 4.31 22.62 4.71
N ASN A 9 4.17 23.14 5.94
CA ASN A 9 3.66 22.37 7.08
C ASN A 9 2.22 21.88 6.84
N TRP A 10 1.37 22.77 6.31
CA TRP A 10 -0.01 22.44 5.98
C TRP A 10 -0.09 21.38 4.89
N ALA A 11 0.70 21.52 3.82
CA ALA A 11 0.79 20.52 2.75
C ALA A 11 1.23 19.16 3.31
N TYR A 12 2.19 19.13 4.25
CA TYR A 12 2.62 17.90 4.91
C TYR A 12 1.50 17.24 5.72
N MET A 13 0.69 18.01 6.45
CA MET A 13 -0.47 17.48 7.17
C MET A 13 -1.53 16.92 6.21
N VAL A 14 -1.80 17.60 5.09
CA VAL A 14 -2.74 17.12 4.07
C VAL A 14 -2.25 15.81 3.45
N MET A 15 -0.97 15.74 3.05
CA MET A 15 -0.38 14.50 2.52
C MET A 15 -0.46 13.35 3.55
N SER A 16 -0.20 13.67 4.82
CA SER A 16 -0.30 12.69 5.92
C SER A 16 -1.71 12.16 6.08
N ALA A 17 -2.72 13.04 6.10
CA ALA A 17 -4.13 12.65 6.19
C ALA A 17 -4.57 11.81 4.99
N LEU A 18 -4.16 12.19 3.77
CA LEU A 18 -4.42 11.41 2.56
C LEU A 18 -3.81 10.00 2.62
N ALA A 19 -2.59 9.88 3.13
CA ALA A 19 -1.93 8.59 3.29
C ALA A 19 -2.69 7.68 4.27
N TRP A 20 -3.20 8.22 5.39
CA TRP A 20 -4.05 7.48 6.32
C TRP A 20 -5.39 7.06 5.69
N ASN A 21 -6.02 7.94 4.91
CA ASN A 21 -7.25 7.60 4.17
C ASN A 21 -7.00 6.48 3.17
N LEU A 22 -5.88 6.53 2.43
CA LEU A 22 -5.49 5.48 1.48
C LEU A 22 -5.33 4.12 2.18
N LYS A 23 -4.64 4.07 3.33
CA LYS A 23 -4.52 2.85 4.14
C LYS A 23 -5.88 2.30 4.55
N SER A 24 -6.78 3.17 5.04
CA SER A 24 -8.12 2.76 5.46
C SER A 24 -8.94 2.21 4.29
N TRP A 25 -8.96 2.90 3.14
CA TRP A 25 -9.62 2.42 1.94
C TRP A 25 -9.05 1.09 1.45
N TYR A 26 -7.72 0.94 1.45
CA TYR A 26 -7.09 -0.33 1.10
C TYR A 26 -7.57 -1.48 1.99
N GLY A 27 -7.60 -1.28 3.31
CA GLY A 27 -8.11 -2.28 4.24
C GLY A 27 -9.60 -2.59 4.04
N LEU A 28 -10.41 -1.59 3.71
CA LEU A 28 -11.85 -1.76 3.45
C LEU A 28 -12.15 -2.46 2.11
N LEU A 29 -11.30 -2.30 1.10
CA LEU A 29 -11.42 -2.96 -0.21
C LEU A 29 -10.87 -4.38 -0.23
N MET A 30 -10.24 -4.82 0.87
CA MET A 30 -9.62 -6.13 0.93
C MET A 30 -10.68 -7.24 0.96
N PRO A 31 -10.58 -8.26 0.08
CA PRO A 31 -11.59 -9.34 0.01
C PRO A 31 -11.79 -10.08 1.34
N ASN A 32 -10.71 -10.32 2.08
CA ASN A 32 -10.80 -10.87 3.43
C ASN A 32 -11.11 -9.75 4.43
N ARG A 33 -12.39 -9.66 4.82
CA ARG A 33 -12.90 -8.63 5.73
C ARG A 33 -12.13 -8.57 7.05
N GLN A 34 -11.80 -9.71 7.66
CA GLN A 34 -11.14 -9.77 8.97
C GLN A 34 -9.72 -9.21 8.88
N ARG A 35 -8.96 -9.67 7.89
CA ARG A 35 -7.62 -9.12 7.58
C ARG A 35 -7.67 -7.65 7.20
N GLY A 36 -8.71 -7.22 6.49
CA GLY A 36 -8.94 -5.82 6.14
C GLY A 36 -9.11 -4.93 7.36
N LEU A 37 -9.89 -5.38 8.35
CA LEU A 37 -10.06 -4.67 9.63
C LEU A 37 -8.76 -4.63 10.44
N GLU A 38 -7.95 -5.70 10.41
CA GLU A 38 -6.60 -5.67 10.99
C GLU A 38 -5.72 -4.57 10.36
N LEU A 39 -5.76 -4.39 9.03
CA LEU A 39 -5.04 -3.31 8.34
C LEU A 39 -5.56 -1.92 8.70
N VAL A 40 -6.88 -1.76 8.86
CA VAL A 40 -7.48 -0.49 9.29
C VAL A 40 -6.99 -0.12 10.68
N ALA A 41 -7.03 -1.06 11.63
CA ALA A 41 -6.56 -0.85 13.01
C ALA A 41 -5.03 -0.73 13.15
N MET A 42 -4.26 -1.18 12.16
CA MET A 42 -2.80 -1.23 12.20
C MET A 42 -2.15 0.16 12.31
N GLU A 43 -0.99 0.26 12.95
CA GLU A 43 -0.15 1.46 12.83
C GLU A 43 0.34 1.66 11.40
N PHE A 44 0.42 2.92 10.95
CA PHE A 44 0.83 3.24 9.57
C PHE A 44 2.21 2.70 9.22
N ARG A 45 3.17 2.76 10.15
CA ARG A 45 4.52 2.23 9.93
C ARG A 45 4.51 0.72 9.63
N ARG A 46 3.71 -0.06 10.37
CA ARG A 46 3.58 -1.50 10.14
C ARG A 46 2.88 -1.78 8.82
N PHE A 47 1.88 -0.97 8.45
CA PHE A 47 1.23 -1.03 7.14
C PHE A 47 2.22 -0.82 5.99
N LEU A 48 3.11 0.17 6.10
CA LEU A 48 4.16 0.39 5.11
C LEU A 48 5.01 -0.86 4.89
N HIS A 49 5.52 -1.48 5.96
CA HIS A 49 6.34 -2.69 5.84
C HIS A 49 5.55 -3.93 5.38
N ALA A 50 4.25 -4.00 5.67
CA ALA A 50 3.41 -5.13 5.29
C ALA A 50 2.97 -5.09 3.82
N ILE A 51 2.62 -3.91 3.30
CA ILE A 51 1.89 -3.74 2.04
C ILE A 51 2.65 -2.90 1.00
N VAL A 52 3.37 -1.86 1.42
CA VAL A 52 3.94 -0.85 0.50
C VAL A 52 5.41 -1.11 0.18
N LEU A 53 6.22 -1.29 1.23
CA LEU A 53 7.67 -1.51 1.16
C LEU A 53 7.99 -2.99 1.00
N LEU A 54 7.33 -3.64 0.05
CA LEU A 54 7.60 -5.03 -0.31
C LEU A 54 8.94 -5.10 -1.05
N PRO A 55 9.92 -5.88 -0.56
CA PRO A 55 11.19 -6.03 -1.26
C PRO A 55 10.94 -6.68 -2.62
N ALA A 56 11.34 -6.02 -3.70
CA ALA A 56 11.16 -6.50 -5.06
C ALA A 56 12.43 -6.24 -5.89
N GLN A 57 12.88 -7.26 -6.61
CA GLN A 57 13.91 -7.13 -7.64
C GLN A 57 13.24 -6.80 -8.97
N ILE A 58 13.65 -5.69 -9.58
CA ILE A 58 13.23 -5.32 -10.94
C ILE A 58 14.27 -5.87 -11.91
N VAL A 59 13.92 -6.92 -12.65
CA VAL A 59 14.79 -7.53 -13.66
C VAL A 59 14.36 -7.04 -15.03
N ARG A 60 15.23 -6.28 -15.70
CA ARG A 60 15.03 -5.86 -17.10
C ARG A 60 15.69 -6.89 -18.03
N SER A 61 14.90 -7.54 -18.87
CA SER A 61 15.40 -8.53 -19.83
C SER A 61 14.77 -8.28 -21.20
N GLY A 62 15.61 -7.95 -22.19
CA GLY A 62 15.15 -7.60 -23.55
C GLY A 62 14.02 -6.58 -23.55
N ARG A 63 12.83 -6.99 -24.02
CA ARG A 63 11.60 -6.15 -24.09
C ARG A 63 10.62 -6.39 -22.93
N ARG A 64 11.06 -6.96 -21.81
CA ARG A 64 10.21 -7.26 -20.64
C ARG A 64 10.82 -6.74 -19.34
N ILE A 65 9.97 -6.23 -18.45
CA ILE A 65 10.31 -5.88 -17.07
C ILE A 65 9.63 -6.90 -16.17
N ILE A 66 10.41 -7.64 -15.39
CA ILE A 66 9.92 -8.66 -14.45
C ILE A 66 10.10 -8.12 -13.03
N TYR A 67 8.99 -8.07 -12.29
CA TYR A 67 8.98 -7.73 -10.86
C TYR A 67 9.03 -9.03 -10.06
N ARG A 68 10.13 -9.27 -9.34
CA ARG A 68 10.33 -10.47 -8.51
C ARG A 68 10.32 -10.09 -7.04
N LEU A 69 9.31 -10.51 -6.29
CA LEU A 69 9.23 -10.25 -4.86
C LEU A 69 10.26 -11.09 -4.09
N MET A 70 11.01 -10.45 -3.19
CA MET A 70 12.15 -11.00 -2.46
C MET A 70 11.85 -11.11 -0.97
N GLY A 71 10.98 -12.04 -0.62
CA GLY A 71 10.63 -12.33 0.77
C GLY A 71 9.17 -12.74 0.91
N TYR A 72 8.91 -13.66 1.83
CA TYR A 72 7.55 -14.05 2.20
C TYR A 72 7.15 -13.30 3.45
N ASN A 73 6.12 -12.46 3.36
CA ASN A 73 5.42 -11.94 4.54
C ASN A 73 4.01 -12.53 4.59
N SER A 74 3.39 -12.55 5.77
CA SER A 74 2.06 -13.15 5.97
C SER A 74 0.94 -12.44 5.19
N TRP A 75 1.18 -11.22 4.73
CA TRP A 75 0.20 -10.36 4.03
C TRP A 75 0.22 -10.57 2.52
N LEU A 76 1.19 -11.31 1.98
CA LEU A 76 1.40 -11.37 0.54
C LEU A 76 0.21 -12.00 -0.22
N LYS A 77 -0.42 -13.02 0.38
CA LYS A 77 -1.63 -13.64 -0.19
C LYS A 77 -2.78 -12.64 -0.24
N ASP A 78 -3.00 -11.92 0.86
CA ASP A 78 -4.05 -10.91 0.96
C ASP A 78 -3.79 -9.72 0.02
N PHE A 79 -2.52 -9.32 -0.14
CA PHE A 79 -2.09 -8.30 -1.08
C PHE A 79 -2.47 -8.65 -2.52
N PHE A 80 -2.14 -9.87 -2.98
CA PHE A 80 -2.48 -10.31 -4.33
C PHE A 80 -3.99 -10.48 -4.53
N ALA A 81 -4.72 -10.96 -3.52
CA ALA A 81 -6.18 -11.03 -3.58
C ALA A 81 -6.81 -9.63 -3.71
N CYS A 82 -6.32 -8.65 -2.95
CA CYS A 82 -6.76 -7.26 -3.06
C CYS A 82 -6.42 -6.66 -4.43
N TRP A 83 -5.22 -6.93 -4.94
CA TRP A 83 -4.80 -6.49 -6.28
C TRP A 83 -5.72 -7.02 -7.37
N GLU A 84 -6.05 -8.31 -7.35
CA GLU A 84 -6.98 -8.90 -8.31
C GLU A 84 -8.37 -8.27 -8.21
N ASN A 85 -8.86 -8.00 -6.99
CA ASN A 85 -10.15 -7.35 -6.78
C ASN A 85 -10.17 -5.93 -7.40
N LEU A 86 -9.15 -5.11 -7.10
CA LEU A 86 -9.01 -3.77 -7.68
C LEU A 86 -8.96 -3.80 -9.21
N ARG A 87 -8.25 -4.78 -9.75
CA ARG A 87 -8.11 -4.94 -11.21
C ARG A 87 -9.43 -5.31 -11.90
N ARG A 88 -10.34 -5.99 -11.20
CA ARG A 88 -11.72 -6.26 -11.69
C ARG A 88 -12.63 -5.04 -11.62
N MET A 89 -12.36 -4.12 -10.69
CA MET A 89 -13.13 -2.88 -10.54
C MET A 89 -12.69 -1.79 -11.51
N ALA A 90 -11.48 -1.88 -12.07
CA ALA A 90 -10.97 -0.92 -13.03
C ALA A 90 -11.80 -0.95 -14.32
N PRO A 91 -12.26 0.20 -14.84
CA PRO A 91 -12.96 0.27 -16.12
C PRO A 91 -12.03 -0.17 -17.26
N ALA A 92 -12.62 -0.78 -18.30
CA ALA A 92 -11.93 -1.27 -19.49
C ALA A 92 -11.31 -0.14 -20.34
#